data_AF-G0PM74-F1
#
_entry.id   AF-G0PM74-F1
#
_cell.length_a   1.000
_cell.length_b   1.000
_cell.length_c   1.000
_cell.angle_alpha   90.00
_cell.angle_beta   90.00
_cell.angle_gamma   90.00
#
_symmetry.space_group_name_H-M   'P 1'
#
loop_
_entity.id
_entity.type
_entity.pdbx_description
1 polymer ?
#
loop_
_entity_poly.entity_id
_entity_poly.type
_entity_poly.pdbx_seq_one_letter_code
_entity_poly.pdbx_strand_id
1 'polypeptide(L)'
;MQPRNSWILAKITELVASVDNELREVLVETVTGKNQSQKSILRRSVNQFVPLDMDGSYDQEGNAQVPLKTSNDHKETSMVNQEDLDTIF
;
A
#
# COMPACT_ATOMS: atom_id res chain seq x y z
N MET A 1 24.18 -17.65 5.76
CA MET A 1 23.89 -16.53 4.83
C MET A 1 23.62 -17.13 3.46
N GLN A 2 22.50 -16.80 2.81
CA GLN A 2 22.26 -17.26 1.43
C GLN A 2 23.24 -16.55 0.49
N PRO A 3 23.85 -17.27 -0.47
CA PRO A 3 24.80 -16.66 -1.39
C PRO A 3 24.13 -15.59 -2.26
N ARG A 4 24.83 -14.48 -2.53
CA ARG A 4 24.28 -13.31 -3.27
C ARG A 4 23.87 -13.65 -4.72
N ASN A 5 24.34 -14.77 -5.27
CA ASN A 5 23.98 -15.23 -6.61
C ASN A 5 22.56 -15.83 -6.73
N SER A 6 21.78 -15.89 -5.64
CA SER A 6 20.42 -16.43 -5.62
C SER A 6 19.34 -15.39 -5.35
N TRP A 7 19.60 -14.10 -5.60
CA TRP A 7 18.59 -13.06 -5.42
C TRP A 7 17.52 -13.20 -6.49
N ILE A 8 16.26 -13.31 -6.06
CA ILE A 8 15.11 -13.54 -6.92
C ILE A 8 14.50 -12.19 -7.26
N LEU A 9 14.21 -11.96 -8.54
CA LEU A 9 13.44 -10.81 -8.99
C LEU A 9 12.02 -10.91 -8.44
N ALA A 10 11.56 -9.83 -7.81
CA ALA A 10 10.24 -9.77 -7.20
C ALA A 10 9.64 -8.37 -7.38
N LYS A 11 8.31 -8.30 -7.47
CA LYS A 11 7.56 -7.04 -7.53
C LYS A 11 6.89 -6.81 -6.18
N ILE A 12 7.08 -5.63 -5.58
CA ILE A 12 6.32 -5.24 -4.40
C ILE A 12 4.86 -5.03 -4.80
N THR A 13 3.94 -5.71 -4.12
CA THR A 13 2.49 -5.61 -4.38
C THR A 13 1.77 -4.81 -3.31
N GLU A 14 2.17 -4.95 -2.04
CA GLU A 14 1.51 -4.29 -0.92
C GLU A 14 2.51 -3.90 0.18
N LEU A 15 2.24 -2.77 0.84
CA LEU A 15 2.95 -2.34 2.03
C LEU A 15 2.22 -2.88 3.27
N VAL A 16 2.95 -3.46 4.22
CA VAL A 16 2.35 -3.96 5.45
C VAL A 16 2.39 -2.87 6.51
N ALA A 17 1.20 -2.41 6.91
CA ALA A 17 1.07 -1.43 7.98
C ALA A 17 1.54 -2.01 9.33
N SER A 18 2.23 -1.19 10.10
CA SER A 18 2.64 -1.47 11.47
C SER A 18 1.88 -0.55 12.43
N VAL A 19 1.89 -0.91 13.72
CA VAL A 19 1.18 -0.16 14.77
C VAL A 19 1.76 1.25 14.98
N ASP A 20 3.06 1.40 14.77
CA ASP A 20 3.79 2.65 14.89
C ASP A 20 3.94 3.40 13.55
N ASN A 21 3.22 2.96 12.52
CA ASN A 21 3.22 3.56 11.18
C ASN A 21 4.57 3.51 10.43
N GLU A 22 5.51 2.71 10.93
CA GLU A 22 6.83 2.48 10.32
C GLU A 22 6.82 1.25 9.38
N LEU A 23 7.28 1.41 8.14
CA LEU A 23 7.29 0.31 7.17
C LEU A 23 8.45 -0.66 7.44
N ARG A 24 8.15 -1.88 7.90
CA ARG A 24 9.16 -2.93 8.15
C ARG A 24 9.05 -4.13 7.23
N GLU A 25 7.87 -4.36 6.67
CA GLU A 25 7.56 -5.52 5.85
C GLU A 25 6.68 -5.15 4.66
N VAL A 26 6.79 -5.95 3.60
CA VAL A 26 6.01 -5.81 2.37
C VAL A 26 5.61 -7.20 1.85
N LEU A 27 4.55 -7.24 1.06
CA LEU A 27 4.22 -8.40 0.24
C LEU A 27 4.86 -8.25 -1.13
N VAL A 28 5.51 -9.31 -1.59
CA VAL A 28 6.15 -9.36 -2.90
C VAL A 28 5.63 -10.52 -3.72
N GLU A 29 5.34 -10.24 -4.99
CA GLU A 29 5.09 -11.24 -6.01
C GLU A 29 6.43 -11.71 -6.58
N THR A 30 6.69 -13.00 -6.43
CA THR A 30 7.78 -13.71 -7.10
C THR A 30 7.22 -14.55 -8.22
N VAL A 31 7.98 -14.66 -9.30
CA VAL A 31 7.66 -15.54 -10.41
C VAL A 31 8.67 -16.67 -10.43
N THR A 32 8.16 -17.90 -10.39
CA THR A 32 8.97 -19.12 -10.33
C THR A 32 8.52 -20.11 -11.40
N GLY A 33 9.40 -21.06 -11.72
CA GLY A 33 9.18 -22.08 -12.74
C GLY A 33 9.80 -21.76 -14.09
N LYS A 34 10.10 -22.81 -14.87
CA LYS A 34 10.86 -22.73 -16.13
C LYS A 34 10.24 -21.77 -17.17
N ASN A 35 8.92 -21.55 -17.10
CA ASN A 35 8.16 -20.70 -18.02
C ASN A 35 7.58 -19.44 -17.35
N GLN A 36 8.07 -19.06 -16.16
CA GLN A 36 7.57 -17.89 -15.43
C GLN A 36 6.05 -17.90 -15.16
N SER A 37 5.43 -19.08 -15.12
CA SER A 37 3.98 -19.21 -15.05
C SER A 37 3.44 -19.27 -13.62
N GLN A 38 4.29 -19.60 -12.63
CA GLN A 38 3.85 -19.73 -11.24
C GLN A 38 4.20 -18.50 -10.43
N LYS A 39 3.17 -17.77 -10.02
CA LYS A 39 3.27 -16.62 -9.12
C LYS A 39 3.14 -17.07 -7.67
N SER A 40 3.94 -16.49 -6.78
CA SER A 40 3.84 -16.69 -5.33
C SER A 40 3.99 -15.36 -4.61
N ILE A 41 3.10 -15.11 -3.65
CA ILE A 41 3.17 -13.93 -2.78
C ILE A 41 3.90 -14.30 -1.50
N LEU A 42 4.94 -13.56 -1.17
CA LEU A 42 5.76 -13.75 0.02
C LEU A 42 5.78 -12.46 0.86
N ARG A 43 5.71 -12.61 2.18
CA ARG A 43 5.97 -11.50 3.11
C ARG A 43 7.45 -11.43 3.43
N ARG A 44 8.05 -10.24 3.32
CA ARG A 44 9.49 -10.02 3.47
C ARG A 44 9.79 -8.70 4.17
N SER A 45 10.92 -8.65 4.87
CA SER A 45 11.40 -7.42 5.50
C SER A 45 11.98 -6.47 4.47
N VAL A 46 11.76 -5.16 4.65
CA VAL A 46 12.31 -4.11 3.77
C VAL A 46 13.84 -4.14 3.68
N ASN A 47 14.52 -4.65 4.72
CA ASN A 47 15.97 -4.75 4.77
C ASN A 47 16.55 -5.86 3.88
N GLN A 48 15.70 -6.64 3.21
CA GLN A 48 16.10 -7.75 2.35
C GLN A 48 15.99 -7.43 0.85
N PHE A 49 15.82 -6.15 0.49
CA PHE A 49 15.71 -5.72 -0.90
C PHE A 49 16.93 -4.94 -1.37
N VAL A 50 17.20 -5.06 -2.66
CA VAL A 50 18.09 -4.21 -3.43
C VAL A 50 17.20 -3.60 -4.51
N PRO A 51 16.95 -2.28 -4.46
CA PRO A 51 16.18 -1.60 -5.48
C PRO A 51 16.81 -1.80 -6.85
N LEU A 52 15.97 -1.95 -7.87
CA LEU A 52 16.39 -1.98 -9.26
C LEU A 52 16.05 -0.63 -9.86
N ASP A 53 17.02 -0.02 -10.53
CA ASP A 53 16.77 1.15 -11.36
C ASP A 53 15.93 0.69 -12.55
N MET A 54 14.76 1.31 -12.71
CA MET A 54 13.92 1.15 -13.89
C MET A 54 14.12 2.40 -14.73
N ASP A 55 14.48 2.21 -16.00
CA ASP A 55 14.84 3.29 -16.94
C ASP A 55 13.63 4.12 -17.38
N GLY A 56 12.79 4.60 -16.46
CA GLY A 56 11.79 5.66 -16.66
C GLY A 56 10.77 5.50 -17.79
N SER A 57 10.80 4.44 -18.59
CA SER A 57 9.98 4.27 -19.79
C SER A 57 8.60 3.69 -19.45
N TYR A 58 8.01 4.19 -18.36
CA TYR A 58 6.59 4.07 -18.10
C TYR A 58 5.95 5.40 -18.48
N ASP A 59 5.79 5.63 -19.78
CA ASP A 59 4.79 6.57 -20.29
C ASP A 59 3.40 6.00 -19.97
N GLN A 60 2.91 6.22 -18.74
CA GLN A 60 1.52 6.53 -18.50
C GLN A 60 1.37 7.05 -17.06
N GLU A 61 1.04 8.33 -16.95
CA GLU A 61 0.34 8.91 -15.81
C GLU A 61 -1.04 8.24 -15.66
N GLY A 62 -1.05 6.98 -15.25
CA GLY A 62 -2.23 6.29 -14.75
C GLY A 62 -2.28 6.55 -13.27
N ASN A 63 -3.12 7.50 -12.86
CA ASN A 63 -3.45 7.84 -11.49
C ASN A 63 -3.90 6.59 -10.70
N ALA A 64 -2.94 5.78 -10.22
CA ALA A 64 -3.21 4.62 -9.39
C ALA A 64 -3.50 5.12 -7.98
N GLN A 65 -4.71 5.66 -7.82
CA GLN A 65 -5.29 5.97 -6.53
C GLN A 65 -5.45 4.64 -5.77
N VAL A 66 -4.45 4.31 -4.96
CA VAL A 66 -4.52 3.19 -4.02
C VAL A 66 -5.71 3.49 -3.10
N PRO A 67 -6.79 2.68 -3.09
CA PRO A 67 -7.93 2.99 -2.24
C PRO A 67 -7.51 2.81 -0.79
N LEU A 68 -7.27 3.91 -0.08
CA LEU A 68 -7.29 3.93 1.37
C LEU A 68 -8.74 3.62 1.77
N LYS A 69 -9.01 2.36 2.11
CA LYS A 69 -10.28 1.98 2.74
C LYS A 69 -10.32 2.59 4.13
N THR A 70 -10.71 3.86 4.25
CA THR A 70 -11.20 4.40 5.50
C THR A 70 -12.65 3.97 5.63
N SER A 71 -12.87 2.85 6.32
CA SER A 71 -14.20 2.46 6.77
C SER A 71 -14.62 3.45 7.87
N ASN A 72 -15.43 4.43 7.50
CA ASN A 72 -16.21 5.23 8.42
C ASN A 72 -17.66 5.17 7.96
N ASP A 73 -18.34 4.07 8.30
CA ASP A 73 -19.79 4.09 8.52
C ASP A 73 -20.02 4.94 9.77
N HIS A 74 -20.16 6.26 9.59
CA HIS A 74 -20.78 7.10 10.59
C HIS A 74 -22.00 7.77 9.96
N LYS A 75 -23.14 7.16 10.28
CA LYS A 75 -24.50 7.63 10.05
C LYS A 75 -24.59 9.07 10.54
N GLU A 76 -24.71 10.01 9.60
CA GLU A 76 -24.97 11.41 9.88
C GLU A 76 -26.32 11.52 10.60
N THR A 77 -26.30 11.72 11.92
CA THR A 77 -27.49 12.13 12.68
C THR A 77 -27.58 13.65 12.61
N SER A 78 -28.50 14.18 11.83
CA SER A 78 -28.86 15.60 11.84
C SER A 78 -29.41 15.97 13.22
N MET A 79 -28.62 16.67 14.02
CA MET A 79 -29.10 17.32 15.24
C MET A 79 -29.64 18.71 14.87
N VAL A 80 -30.98 18.79 14.88
CA VAL A 80 -31.72 20.04 15.00
C VAL A 80 -31.24 20.77 16.25
N ASN A 81 -30.76 22.01 16.10
CA ASN A 81 -30.70 22.96 17.20
C ASN A 81 -31.62 24.14 16.87
N GLN A 82 -32.77 24.10 17.54
CA GLN A 82 -33.68 25.21 17.75
C GLN A 82 -33.14 25.96 18.97
N GLU A 83 -32.65 27.18 18.79
CA GLU A 83 -32.45 28.15 19.88
C GLU A 83 -32.98 29.50 19.41
N ASP A 84 -34.15 29.85 19.92
CA ASP A 84 -34.65 31.21 20.06
C ASP A 84 -33.67 32.05 20.90
N LEU A 85 -33.47 33.33 20.54
CA LEU A 85 -33.66 34.49 21.43
C LEU A 85 -33.04 35.79 20.84
N ASP A 86 -33.92 36.79 20.72
CA ASP A 86 -33.72 38.24 20.83
C ASP A 86 -32.30 38.82 20.84
N THR A 87 -32.02 39.78 19.95
CA THR A 87 -31.33 41.03 20.32
C THR A 87 -31.65 42.16 19.33
N ILE A 88 -32.06 43.28 19.92
CA ILE A 88 -32.42 44.60 19.38
C ILE A 88 -31.18 45.32 18.83
N PHE A 89 -31.31 46.00 17.67
CA PHE A 89 -30.97 47.43 17.45
C PHE A 89 -31.44 47.88 16.07
#